data_AF-A0A094I839-F1
#
_entry.id   AF-A0A094I839-F1
#
_cell.length_a   1.000
_cell.length_b   1.000
_cell.length_c   1.000
_cell.angle_alpha   90.00
_cell.angle_beta   90.00
_cell.angle_gamma   90.00
#
_symmetry.space_group_name_H-M   'P 1'
#
loop_
_entity.id
_entity.type
_entity.pdbx_description
1 polymer ?
#
loop_
_entity_poly.entity_id
_entity_poly.type
_entity_poly.pdbx_seq_one_letter_code
_entity_poly.pdbx_strand_id
1 'polypeptide(L)'
;MAIKLTTGDISRIIDLLNMSYENGKLAKPDFPSTVGQNLGVNFEEPRYTPMQEYIDSNTPAPAEGQEGRLKISPIDALQTPTVCLRISRAVEWIHHGLPDELVRTCLPAEVKKYSGYGYDVEAHEGSIQTNVRNVSNRTIDRAFVLGAWYFQKNISQKGLLTAFSSKKVKDYIEYIMGPIKPEHILFLFKDSWDAVSFPFLFHEGVRKKATEEAIRVELKRYITITAGVLVYDIFRFCLQIPSKIPAENYDIRAGRDKVAANYRMMPTWGPLSEVNKGIGRLPASARFDMKERVTKSKKTSSNVKTSNLPDAEGW
;
A
#
# COMPACT_ATOMS: atom_id res chain seq x y z
N MET A 1 -22.93 -1.25 14.49
CA MET A 1 -23.02 -2.22 15.61
C MET A 1 -21.89 -1.88 16.58
N ALA A 2 -22.20 -1.62 17.86
CA ALA A 2 -21.15 -1.33 18.85
C ALA A 2 -20.37 -2.62 19.16
N ILE A 3 -19.04 -2.55 19.19
CA ILE A 3 -18.20 -3.69 19.58
C ILE A 3 -18.11 -3.71 21.10
N LYS A 4 -18.74 -4.69 21.75
CA LYS A 4 -18.54 -4.92 23.19
C LYS A 4 -17.41 -5.93 23.36
N LEU A 5 -16.23 -5.44 23.71
CA LEU A 5 -15.11 -6.28 24.17
C LEU A 5 -15.29 -6.58 25.65
N THR A 6 -15.37 -7.85 26.01
CA THR A 6 -15.28 -8.27 27.41
C THR A 6 -13.82 -8.38 27.85
N THR A 7 -13.57 -8.38 29.16
CA THR A 7 -12.22 -8.66 29.70
C THR A 7 -11.68 -10.01 29.20
N GLY A 8 -12.56 -11.00 29.04
CA GLY A 8 -12.20 -12.31 28.49
C GLY A 8 -11.77 -12.23 27.01
N ASP A 9 -12.46 -11.44 26.19
CA ASP A 9 -12.07 -11.25 24.78
C ASP A 9 -10.70 -10.57 24.67
N ILE A 10 -10.45 -9.57 25.51
CA ILE A 10 -9.16 -8.86 25.55
C ILE A 10 -8.02 -9.82 25.93
N SER A 11 -8.19 -10.62 26.99
CA SER A 11 -7.19 -11.61 27.40
C SER A 11 -6.89 -12.58 26.26
N ARG A 12 -7.94 -13.14 25.64
CA ARG A 12 -7.79 -14.09 24.53
C ARG A 12 -7.02 -13.52 23.34
N ILE A 13 -7.26 -12.26 22.99
CA ILE A 13 -6.52 -11.58 21.92
C ILE A 13 -5.05 -11.40 22.30
N ILE A 14 -4.77 -10.97 23.52
CA ILE A 14 -3.38 -10.79 24.00
C ILE A 14 -2.65 -12.13 24.03
N ASP A 15 -3.28 -13.17 24.56
CA ASP A 15 -2.71 -14.52 24.68
C ASP A 15 -2.40 -15.09 23.28
N LEU A 16 -3.35 -14.99 22.34
CA LEU A 16 -3.14 -15.36 20.94
C LEU A 16 -1.92 -14.65 20.34
N LEU A 17 -1.83 -13.32 20.50
CA LEU A 17 -0.75 -12.52 19.92
C LEU A 17 0.60 -12.86 20.56
N ASN A 18 0.66 -12.98 21.89
CA ASN A 18 1.89 -13.36 22.60
C ASN A 18 2.39 -14.73 22.15
N MET A 19 1.50 -15.74 22.12
CA MET A 19 1.85 -17.07 21.63
C MET A 19 2.37 -17.04 20.19
N SER A 20 1.78 -16.21 19.32
CA SER A 20 2.22 -16.07 17.93
C SER A 20 3.56 -15.35 17.76
N TYR A 21 3.90 -14.43 18.67
CA TYR A 21 5.25 -13.86 18.70
C TYR A 21 6.27 -14.88 19.24
N GLU A 22 5.93 -15.62 20.29
CA GLU A 22 6.82 -16.60 20.93
C GLU A 22 7.15 -17.78 20.02
N ASN A 23 6.17 -18.28 19.27
CA ASN A 23 6.37 -19.38 18.32
C ASN A 23 6.91 -18.93 16.95
N GLY A 24 7.15 -17.62 16.76
CA GLY A 24 7.71 -17.05 15.53
C GLY A 24 6.75 -16.97 14.34
N LYS A 25 5.45 -17.23 14.52
CA LYS A 25 4.44 -17.12 13.45
C LYS A 25 4.08 -15.67 13.12
N LEU A 26 4.30 -14.75 14.05
CA LEU A 26 4.12 -13.32 13.87
C LEU A 26 5.44 -12.58 14.11
N ALA A 27 5.87 -11.79 13.12
CA ALA A 27 7.02 -10.91 13.26
C ALA A 27 6.62 -9.58 13.92
N LYS A 28 7.50 -9.01 14.75
CA LYS A 28 7.35 -7.62 15.20
C LYS A 28 7.63 -6.68 14.02
N PRO A 29 6.87 -5.58 13.86
CA PRO A 29 7.15 -4.62 12.81
C PRO A 29 8.52 -3.98 13.01
N ASP A 30 9.32 -3.97 11.95
CA ASP A 30 10.54 -3.19 11.85
C ASP A 30 10.19 -1.84 11.21
N PHE A 31 9.96 -0.83 12.05
CA PHE A 31 9.58 0.49 11.57
C PHE A 31 10.80 1.23 11.01
N PRO A 32 10.76 1.63 9.73
CA PRO A 32 11.84 2.39 9.14
C PRO A 32 11.99 3.73 9.87
N SER A 33 13.24 4.09 10.19
CA SER A 33 13.53 5.41 10.74
C SER A 33 13.14 6.51 9.74
N THR A 34 12.28 7.42 10.18
CA THR A 34 11.93 8.64 9.44
C THR A 34 12.92 9.78 9.70
N VAL A 35 13.89 9.59 10.61
CA VAL A 35 14.89 10.61 10.99
C VAL A 35 15.73 11.06 9.78
N GLY A 36 15.97 10.17 8.80
CA GLY A 36 16.69 10.49 7.57
C GLY A 36 15.82 11.03 6.42
N GLN A 37 14.51 11.22 6.64
CA GLN A 37 13.57 11.68 5.59
C GLN A 37 13.37 13.21 5.60
N ASN A 38 14.03 13.94 6.49
CA ASN A 38 14.00 15.41 6.56
C ASN A 38 12.58 16.00 6.56
N LEU A 39 11.69 15.47 7.41
CA LEU A 39 10.26 15.81 7.40
C LEU A 39 9.91 17.07 8.20
N GLY A 40 10.80 17.56 9.06
CA GLY A 40 10.51 18.71 9.92
C GLY A 40 10.44 20.05 9.15
N VAL A 41 9.76 21.03 9.74
CA VAL A 41 9.57 22.38 9.17
C VAL A 41 10.90 23.08 8.82
N ASN A 42 11.98 22.76 9.53
CA ASN A 42 13.29 23.39 9.34
C ASN A 42 14.09 22.80 8.16
N PHE A 43 13.61 21.72 7.54
CA PHE A 43 14.26 21.12 6.39
C PHE A 43 13.73 21.70 5.08
N GLU A 44 14.55 21.62 4.02
CA GLU A 44 14.18 22.09 2.69
C GLU A 44 12.85 21.47 2.22
N GLU A 45 11.99 22.33 1.67
CA GLU A 45 10.68 21.96 1.15
C GLU A 45 10.83 20.95 -0.01
N PRO A 46 10.27 19.72 0.10
CA PRO A 46 10.39 18.73 -0.97
C PRO A 46 9.76 19.21 -2.28
N ARG A 47 10.49 19.11 -3.40
CA ARG A 47 9.99 19.49 -4.72
C ARG A 47 8.78 18.64 -5.13
N TYR A 48 7.72 19.30 -5.59
CA TYR A 48 6.62 18.65 -6.30
C TYR A 48 7.03 18.32 -7.73
N THR A 49 6.96 17.04 -8.10
CA THR A 49 7.09 16.58 -9.49
C THR A 49 5.82 15.80 -9.83
N PRO A 50 4.92 16.31 -10.68
CA PRO A 50 3.69 15.61 -11.04
C PRO A 50 4.01 14.32 -11.80
N MET A 51 3.32 13.24 -11.46
CA MET A 51 3.46 11.96 -12.16
C MET A 51 3.09 12.03 -13.64
N GLN A 52 2.32 13.05 -14.03
CA GLN A 52 1.96 13.31 -15.42
C GLN A 52 3.20 13.42 -16.33
N GLU A 53 4.31 14.00 -15.84
CA GLU A 53 5.56 14.10 -16.62
C GLU A 53 6.07 12.73 -17.07
N TYR A 54 5.95 11.70 -16.22
CA TYR A 54 6.36 10.34 -16.53
C TYR A 54 5.35 9.58 -17.39
N ILE A 55 4.06 9.87 -17.21
CA ILE A 55 2.98 9.30 -18.02
C ILE A 55 3.11 9.81 -19.47
N ASP A 56 3.32 11.12 -19.63
CA ASP A 56 3.50 11.77 -20.93
C ASP A 56 4.76 11.25 -21.62
N SER A 57 5.87 11.13 -20.88
CA SER A 57 7.12 10.56 -21.39
C SER A 57 6.99 9.08 -21.80
N ASN A 58 6.02 8.35 -21.21
CA ASN A 58 5.71 6.96 -21.53
C ASN A 58 4.48 6.83 -22.47
N THR A 59 4.11 7.91 -23.15
CA THR A 59 3.06 7.93 -24.17
C THR A 59 3.70 8.07 -25.55
N PRO A 60 3.40 7.18 -26.51
CA PRO A 60 4.01 7.25 -27.82
C PRO A 60 3.60 8.53 -28.54
N ALA A 61 4.54 9.19 -29.23
CA ALA A 61 4.19 10.23 -30.18
C ALA A 61 3.29 9.65 -31.29
N PRO A 62 2.28 10.40 -31.79
CA PRO A 62 1.46 9.95 -32.90
C PRO A 62 2.37 9.64 -34.10
N ALA A 63 2.35 8.39 -34.57
CA ALA A 63 3.06 8.05 -35.80
C ALA A 63 2.15 8.34 -36.99
N GLU A 64 2.42 9.44 -37.70
CA GLU A 64 1.77 9.73 -38.97
C GLU A 64 1.91 8.52 -39.92
N GLY A 65 0.77 8.03 -40.42
CA GLY A 65 0.72 6.94 -41.40
C GLY A 65 1.01 5.51 -40.87
N GLN A 66 1.01 5.27 -39.55
CA GLN A 66 1.18 3.92 -38.97
C GLN A 66 -0.05 3.34 -38.28
N GLU A 67 -1.23 3.96 -38.45
CA GLU A 67 -2.50 3.39 -37.98
C GLU A 67 -2.67 1.96 -38.54
N GLY A 68 -2.84 0.97 -37.65
CA GLY A 68 -3.10 -0.42 -38.04
C GLY A 68 -1.91 -1.29 -38.42
N ARG A 69 -0.65 -0.83 -38.27
CA ARG A 69 0.52 -1.69 -38.54
C ARG A 69 0.89 -2.56 -37.34
N LEU A 70 1.19 -3.84 -37.58
CA LEU A 70 1.80 -4.74 -36.60
C LEU A 70 3.29 -4.38 -36.43
N LYS A 71 3.81 -4.48 -35.20
CA LYS A 71 5.22 -4.23 -34.88
C LYS A 71 6.10 -5.21 -35.66
N ILE A 72 7.03 -4.69 -36.46
CA ILE A 72 8.13 -5.45 -37.07
C ILE A 72 9.42 -4.96 -36.37
N SER A 73 9.67 -5.46 -35.17
CA SER A 73 10.94 -5.22 -34.47
C SER A 73 11.34 -6.48 -33.73
N PRO A 74 12.64 -6.68 -33.45
CA PRO A 74 13.15 -7.92 -32.89
C PRO A 74 12.47 -8.26 -31.56
N ILE A 75 12.43 -9.55 -31.22
CA ILE A 75 11.80 -10.17 -30.04
C ILE A 75 12.57 -9.81 -28.75
N ASP A 76 13.20 -8.64 -28.70
CA ASP A 76 14.16 -8.27 -27.67
C ASP A 76 13.54 -7.26 -26.70
N ALA A 77 12.65 -7.81 -25.86
CA ALA A 77 12.58 -7.66 -24.40
C ALA A 77 11.14 -7.75 -23.89
N LEU A 78 10.70 -8.94 -23.47
CA LEU A 78 9.46 -9.15 -22.69
C LEU A 78 9.51 -8.52 -21.28
N GLN A 79 10.59 -7.81 -20.95
CA GLN A 79 10.75 -7.20 -19.64
C GLN A 79 10.04 -5.86 -19.58
N THR A 80 9.00 -5.78 -18.76
CA THR A 80 8.29 -4.53 -18.47
C THR A 80 9.26 -3.48 -17.88
N PRO A 81 9.39 -2.28 -18.47
CA PRO A 81 10.24 -1.22 -17.95
C PRO A 81 9.88 -0.81 -16.52
N THR A 82 10.88 -0.39 -15.74
CA THR A 82 10.68 0.00 -14.32
C THR A 82 9.69 1.15 -14.18
N VAL A 83 9.68 2.11 -15.11
CA VAL A 83 8.73 3.24 -15.12
C VAL A 83 7.28 2.75 -15.14
N CYS A 84 6.98 1.74 -15.93
CA CYS A 84 5.65 1.11 -16.05
C CYS A 84 5.23 0.47 -14.73
N LEU A 85 6.15 -0.24 -14.07
CA LEU A 85 5.90 -0.87 -12.76
C LEU A 85 5.71 0.17 -11.64
N ARG A 86 6.35 1.34 -11.73
CA ARG A 86 6.16 2.45 -10.79
C ARG A 86 4.84 3.17 -11.02
N ILE A 87 4.46 3.42 -12.27
CA ILE A 87 3.12 3.94 -12.60
C ILE A 87 2.05 2.97 -12.06
N SER A 88 2.21 1.66 -12.25
CA SER A 88 1.23 0.70 -11.72
C SER A 88 1.17 0.66 -10.19
N ARG A 89 2.29 0.89 -9.49
CA ARG A 89 2.31 1.05 -8.02
C ARG A 89 1.59 2.31 -7.56
N ALA A 90 1.67 3.40 -8.32
CA ALA A 90 0.93 4.61 -8.03
C ALA A 90 -0.57 4.44 -8.26
N VAL A 91 -0.95 3.72 -9.33
CA VAL A 91 -2.34 3.30 -9.56
C VAL A 91 -2.84 2.45 -8.39
N GLU A 92 -2.08 1.44 -7.99
CA GLU A 92 -2.42 0.60 -6.83
C GLU A 92 -2.57 1.43 -5.55
N TRP A 93 -1.70 2.39 -5.32
CA TRP A 93 -1.73 3.20 -4.10
C TRP A 93 -3.01 4.05 -3.98
N ILE A 94 -3.52 4.61 -5.08
CA ILE A 94 -4.71 5.47 -5.08
C ILE A 94 -6.03 4.74 -5.39
N HIS A 95 -5.97 3.57 -6.04
CA HIS A 95 -7.15 2.75 -6.39
C HIS A 95 -7.26 1.43 -5.63
N HIS A 96 -6.24 1.06 -4.84
CA HIS A 96 -6.12 -0.23 -4.14
C HIS A 96 -6.30 -1.45 -5.06
N GLY A 97 -5.86 -1.29 -6.31
CA GLY A 97 -6.02 -2.25 -7.38
C GLY A 97 -5.60 -1.65 -8.71
N LEU A 98 -5.96 -2.33 -9.81
CA LEU A 98 -5.70 -1.87 -11.17
C LEU A 98 -7.04 -1.80 -11.91
N PRO A 99 -7.67 -0.61 -12.00
CA PRO A 99 -8.85 -0.42 -12.83
C PRO A 99 -8.50 -0.71 -14.31
N ASP A 100 -9.42 -1.35 -15.03
CA ASP A 100 -9.22 -1.78 -16.41
C ASP A 100 -8.87 -0.58 -17.32
N GLU A 101 -9.50 0.57 -17.09
CA GLU A 101 -9.26 1.81 -17.81
C GLU A 101 -7.84 2.38 -17.62
N LEU A 102 -7.13 1.97 -16.57
CA LEU A 102 -5.76 2.42 -16.25
C LEU A 102 -4.67 1.40 -16.62
N VAL A 103 -5.03 0.18 -17.01
CA VAL A 103 -4.08 -0.86 -17.46
C VAL A 103 -3.22 -0.30 -18.58
N ARG A 104 -3.85 0.29 -19.60
CA ARG A 104 -3.16 0.84 -20.78
C ARG A 104 -2.20 1.98 -20.42
N THR A 105 -2.50 2.77 -19.40
CA THR A 105 -1.61 3.86 -18.94
C THR A 105 -0.30 3.31 -18.38
N CYS A 106 -0.34 2.12 -17.78
CA CYS A 106 0.80 1.45 -17.17
C CYS A 106 1.69 0.72 -18.19
N LEU A 107 1.24 0.51 -19.43
CA LEU A 107 2.01 -0.23 -20.43
C LEU A 107 3.24 0.55 -20.95
N PRO A 108 4.21 -0.11 -21.59
CA PRO A 108 5.28 0.55 -22.32
C PRO A 108 4.77 1.35 -23.53
N ALA A 109 5.42 2.46 -23.86
CA ALA A 109 5.06 3.27 -25.02
C ALA A 109 5.10 2.47 -26.35
N GLU A 110 6.04 1.53 -26.48
CA GLU A 110 6.28 0.73 -27.67
C GLU A 110 5.11 -0.17 -28.02
N VAL A 111 4.38 -0.67 -27.01
CA VAL A 111 3.21 -1.53 -27.22
C VAL A 111 1.91 -0.75 -27.26
N LYS A 112 1.87 0.47 -26.68
CA LYS A 112 0.72 1.38 -26.82
C LYS A 112 0.57 1.93 -28.24
N LYS A 113 1.70 2.06 -28.96
CA LYS A 113 1.78 2.68 -30.29
C LYS A 113 0.97 1.94 -31.36
N TYR A 114 0.77 0.64 -31.19
CA TYR A 114 0.12 -0.22 -32.17
C TYR A 114 -1.29 -0.62 -31.68
N SER A 115 -2.25 -0.69 -32.60
CA SER A 115 -3.66 -0.98 -32.27
C SER A 115 -3.98 -2.48 -32.12
N GLY A 116 -3.02 -3.36 -32.41
CA GLY A 116 -3.20 -4.81 -32.33
C GLY A 116 -2.90 -5.37 -30.94
N TYR A 117 -3.75 -6.28 -30.46
CA TYR A 117 -3.50 -7.09 -29.28
C TYR A 117 -2.50 -8.21 -29.65
N GLY A 118 -1.23 -8.03 -29.28
CA GLY A 118 -0.16 -8.98 -29.57
C GLY A 118 0.39 -9.62 -28.29
N TYR A 119 1.16 -10.69 -28.44
CA TYR A 119 1.83 -11.41 -27.35
C TYR A 119 2.60 -10.48 -26.39
N ASP A 120 3.27 -9.44 -26.91
CA ASP A 120 3.97 -8.43 -26.09
C ASP A 120 3.02 -7.66 -25.16
N VAL A 121 1.83 -7.29 -25.64
CA VAL A 121 0.82 -6.56 -24.85
C VAL A 121 0.36 -7.44 -23.69
N GLU A 122 -0.02 -8.68 -23.98
CA GLU A 122 -0.46 -9.66 -22.98
C GLU A 122 0.62 -9.92 -21.92
N ALA A 123 1.88 -10.07 -22.35
CA ALA A 123 3.01 -10.27 -21.44
C ALA A 123 3.21 -9.07 -20.49
N HIS A 124 3.15 -7.85 -21.00
CA HIS A 124 3.28 -6.64 -20.18
C HIS A 124 2.06 -6.43 -19.26
N GLU A 125 0.84 -6.66 -19.76
CA GLU A 125 -0.39 -6.62 -18.94
C GLU A 125 -0.31 -7.61 -17.78
N GLY A 126 0.07 -8.87 -18.06
CA GLY A 126 0.24 -9.90 -17.03
C GLY A 126 1.32 -9.52 -16.00
N SER A 127 2.42 -8.92 -16.45
CA SER A 127 3.48 -8.42 -15.56
C SER A 127 2.99 -7.27 -14.66
N ILE A 128 2.22 -6.33 -15.20
CA ILE A 128 1.66 -5.19 -14.47
C ILE A 128 0.63 -5.66 -13.46
N GLN A 129 -0.31 -6.51 -13.86
CA GLN A 129 -1.32 -7.10 -12.97
C GLN A 129 -0.67 -7.87 -11.81
N THR A 130 0.36 -8.67 -12.12
CA THR A 130 1.13 -9.40 -11.10
C THR A 130 1.84 -8.44 -10.14
N ASN A 131 2.45 -7.37 -10.64
CA ASN A 131 3.09 -6.36 -9.81
C ASN A 131 2.09 -5.69 -8.86
N VAL A 132 0.93 -5.24 -9.36
CA VAL A 132 -0.14 -4.64 -8.54
C VAL A 132 -0.64 -5.60 -7.49
N ARG A 133 -0.98 -6.85 -7.87
CA ARG A 133 -1.43 -7.87 -6.92
C ARG A 133 -0.43 -8.11 -5.80
N ASN A 134 0.86 -8.16 -6.15
CA ASN A 134 1.93 -8.36 -5.18
C ASN A 134 2.10 -7.19 -4.22
N VAL A 135 1.93 -5.95 -4.71
CA VAL A 135 1.96 -4.74 -3.87
C VAL A 135 0.80 -4.78 -2.88
N SER A 136 -0.43 -5.00 -3.35
CA SER A 136 -1.61 -5.08 -2.47
C SER A 136 -1.48 -6.18 -1.43
N ASN A 137 -1.06 -7.39 -1.83
CA ASN A 137 -0.85 -8.50 -0.88
C ASN A 137 0.16 -8.12 0.21
N ARG A 138 1.33 -7.58 -0.17
CA ARG A 138 2.34 -7.15 0.82
C ARG A 138 1.84 -6.01 1.71
N THR A 139 1.01 -5.10 1.20
CA THR A 139 0.35 -4.07 2.01
C THR A 139 -0.58 -4.70 3.05
N ILE A 140 -1.38 -5.71 2.69
CA ILE A 140 -2.25 -6.45 3.62
C ILE A 140 -1.43 -7.21 4.66
N ASP A 141 -0.33 -7.84 4.26
CA ASP A 141 0.56 -8.56 5.19
C ASP A 141 1.15 -7.60 6.23
N ARG A 142 1.61 -6.43 5.78
CA ARG A 142 2.09 -5.37 6.68
C ARG A 142 0.98 -4.78 7.52
N ALA A 143 -0.25 -4.67 6.99
CA ALA A 143 -1.41 -4.24 7.77
C ALA A 143 -1.67 -5.20 8.92
N PHE A 144 -1.62 -6.51 8.67
CA PHE A 144 -1.78 -7.53 9.71
C PHE A 144 -0.71 -7.41 10.78
N VAL A 145 0.57 -7.30 10.40
CA VAL A 145 1.68 -7.12 11.34
C VAL A 145 1.52 -5.83 12.17
N LEU A 146 1.21 -4.71 11.52
CA LEU A 146 0.99 -3.43 12.20
C LEU A 146 -0.23 -3.48 13.13
N GLY A 147 -1.34 -4.05 12.68
CA GLY A 147 -2.57 -4.18 13.46
C GLY A 147 -2.38 -5.06 14.68
N ALA A 148 -1.77 -6.23 14.51
CA ALA A 148 -1.45 -7.14 15.62
C ALA A 148 -0.55 -6.46 16.66
N TRP A 149 0.52 -5.79 16.24
CA TRP A 149 1.37 -4.99 17.13
C TRP A 149 0.60 -3.86 17.84
N TYR A 150 -0.25 -3.14 17.09
CA TYR A 150 -1.04 -2.02 17.62
C TYR A 150 -1.98 -2.51 18.72
N PHE A 151 -2.75 -3.56 18.47
CA PHE A 151 -3.72 -4.07 19.45
C PHE A 151 -3.06 -4.75 20.62
N GLN A 152 -1.96 -5.50 20.44
CA GLN A 152 -1.20 -6.04 21.56
C GLN A 152 -0.81 -4.94 22.58
N LYS A 153 -0.41 -3.76 22.08
CA LYS A 153 0.04 -2.64 22.94
C LYS A 153 -1.09 -1.80 23.51
N ASN A 154 -2.19 -1.63 22.76
CA ASN A 154 -3.18 -0.60 23.06
C ASN A 154 -4.55 -1.15 23.46
N ILE A 155 -4.86 -2.44 23.27
CA ILE A 155 -6.21 -3.00 23.48
C ILE A 155 -6.76 -2.81 24.90
N SER A 156 -5.89 -2.76 25.91
CA SER A 156 -6.27 -2.54 27.31
C SER A 156 -6.39 -1.06 27.70
N GLN A 157 -6.07 -0.12 26.79
CA GLN A 157 -6.15 1.30 27.10
C GLN A 157 -7.60 1.76 27.21
N LYS A 158 -7.92 2.47 28.29
CA LYS A 158 -9.27 3.00 28.55
C LYS A 158 -9.83 3.80 27.38
N GLY A 159 -8.99 4.62 26.72
CA GLY A 159 -9.42 5.42 25.56
C GLY A 159 -9.90 4.57 24.40
N LEU A 160 -9.17 3.50 24.07
CA LEU A 160 -9.54 2.58 23.00
C LEU A 160 -10.81 1.78 23.36
N LEU A 161 -10.97 1.37 24.62
CA LEU A 161 -12.18 0.69 25.09
C LEU A 161 -13.42 1.61 25.05
N THR A 162 -13.25 2.89 25.38
CA THR A 162 -14.31 3.90 25.25
C THR A 162 -14.69 4.10 23.78
N ALA A 163 -13.71 4.21 22.89
CA ALA A 163 -13.96 4.25 21.46
C ALA A 163 -14.68 2.97 20.99
N PHE A 164 -14.28 1.80 21.51
CA PHE A 164 -14.94 0.52 21.21
C PHE A 164 -16.42 0.49 21.62
N SER A 165 -16.78 1.26 22.64
CA SER A 165 -18.16 1.37 23.16
C SER A 165 -19.05 2.33 22.36
N SER A 166 -18.50 3.09 21.40
CA SER A 166 -19.30 3.96 20.52
C SER A 166 -20.28 3.13 19.67
N LYS A 167 -21.27 3.76 19.03
CA LYS A 167 -22.11 3.11 18.01
C LYS A 167 -21.58 3.34 16.59
N LYS A 168 -20.65 4.28 16.41
CA LYS A 168 -20.20 4.78 15.11
C LYS A 168 -18.78 4.30 14.83
N VAL A 169 -18.59 3.46 13.80
CA VAL A 169 -17.28 2.95 13.36
C VAL A 169 -16.25 4.07 13.13
N LYS A 170 -16.70 5.25 12.69
CA LYS A 170 -15.88 6.44 12.50
C LYS A 170 -15.05 6.80 13.74
N ASP A 171 -15.67 6.79 14.93
CA ASP A 171 -15.02 7.21 16.18
C ASP A 171 -13.85 6.27 16.54
N TYR A 172 -13.93 5.00 16.15
CA TYR A 172 -12.91 3.97 16.36
C TYR A 172 -11.73 4.22 15.44
N ILE A 173 -12.01 4.45 14.15
CA ILE A 173 -11.00 4.71 13.14
C ILE A 173 -10.25 6.01 13.49
N GLU A 174 -10.96 7.06 13.90
CA GLU A 174 -10.33 8.31 14.34
C GLU A 174 -9.43 8.11 15.56
N TYR A 175 -9.86 7.28 16.53
CA TYR A 175 -9.00 6.93 17.66
C TYR A 175 -7.75 6.15 17.21
N ILE A 176 -7.90 5.15 16.33
CA ILE A 176 -6.78 4.37 15.79
C ILE A 176 -5.81 5.25 14.99
N MET A 177 -6.32 6.23 14.25
CA MET A 177 -5.49 7.17 13.49
C MET A 177 -4.62 8.05 14.37
N GLY A 178 -5.06 8.41 15.58
CA GLY A 178 -4.32 9.31 16.47
C GLY A 178 -2.89 8.83 16.78
N PRO A 179 -2.68 7.57 17.20
CA PRO A 179 -1.34 7.01 17.43
C PRO A 179 -0.60 6.57 16.15
N ILE A 180 -1.22 6.61 14.96
CA ILE A 180 -0.55 6.27 13.70
C ILE A 180 0.40 7.41 13.31
N LYS A 181 1.70 7.11 13.34
CA LYS A 181 2.76 8.03 12.97
C LYS A 181 3.27 7.79 11.54
N PRO A 182 3.99 8.74 10.93
CA PRO A 182 4.53 8.59 9.59
C PRO A 182 5.36 7.30 9.38
N GLU A 183 6.10 6.82 10.38
CA GLU A 183 6.86 5.57 10.31
C GLU A 183 5.97 4.33 10.12
N HIS A 184 4.76 4.33 10.70
CA HIS A 184 3.80 3.23 10.51
C HIS A 184 3.25 3.24 9.08
N ILE A 185 2.98 4.43 8.52
CA ILE A 185 2.55 4.62 7.13
C ILE A 185 3.67 4.22 6.15
N LEU A 186 4.90 4.62 6.46
CA LEU A 186 6.10 4.27 5.69
C LEU A 186 6.30 2.76 5.64
N PHE A 187 6.12 2.08 6.78
CA PHE A 187 6.13 0.62 6.86
C PHE A 187 4.99 0.01 6.04
N LEU A 188 3.74 0.43 6.27
CA LEU A 188 2.54 -0.17 5.69
C LEU A 188 2.57 -0.16 4.16
N PHE A 189 2.85 0.98 3.54
CA PHE A 189 2.85 1.17 2.09
C PHE A 189 4.25 1.19 1.48
N LYS A 190 5.19 0.43 2.07
CA LYS A 190 6.61 0.43 1.69
C LYS A 190 6.87 0.31 0.19
N ASP A 191 6.10 -0.53 -0.50
CA ASP A 191 6.22 -0.79 -1.93
C ASP A 191 5.79 0.38 -2.82
N SER A 192 5.02 1.34 -2.30
CA SER A 192 4.48 2.45 -3.07
C SER A 192 5.39 3.69 -3.07
N TRP A 193 6.32 3.80 -2.11
CA TRP A 193 7.13 5.02 -1.92
C TRP A 193 8.28 5.23 -2.91
N ASP A 194 8.54 4.22 -3.75
CA ASP A 194 9.42 4.42 -4.92
C ASP A 194 8.66 4.99 -6.14
N ALA A 195 7.32 5.01 -6.08
CA ALA A 195 6.45 5.66 -7.05
C ALA A 195 5.91 7.01 -6.55
N VAL A 196 5.39 7.06 -5.32
CA VAL A 196 4.81 8.27 -4.70
C VAL A 196 5.79 8.86 -3.68
N SER A 197 5.94 10.19 -3.65
CA SER A 197 6.89 10.88 -2.78
C SER A 197 6.41 10.94 -1.32
N PHE A 198 6.96 10.07 -0.48
CA PHE A 198 6.70 10.10 0.97
C PHE A 198 7.09 11.44 1.63
N PRO A 199 8.28 12.04 1.36
CA PRO A 199 8.64 13.34 1.92
C PRO A 199 7.67 14.44 1.50
N PHE A 200 7.15 14.41 0.26
CA PHE A 200 6.17 15.40 -0.17
C PHE A 200 4.91 15.37 0.70
N LEU A 201 4.38 14.18 0.98
CA LEU A 201 3.16 14.00 1.77
C LEU A 201 3.36 14.36 3.25
N PHE A 202 4.48 13.96 3.84
CA PHE A 202 4.66 13.98 5.30
C PHE A 202 5.56 15.09 5.84
N HIS A 203 6.20 15.90 4.98
CA HIS A 203 6.88 17.12 5.44
C HIS A 203 5.90 18.05 6.16
N GLU A 204 6.34 18.64 7.27
CA GLU A 204 5.52 19.43 8.19
C GLU A 204 5.33 20.88 7.73
N GLY A 205 6.19 21.37 6.84
CA GLY A 205 6.09 22.70 6.25
C GLY A 205 4.86 22.87 5.36
N VAL A 206 4.23 24.05 5.45
CA VAL A 206 3.15 24.46 4.56
C VAL A 206 3.73 24.81 3.19
N ARG A 207 3.14 24.32 2.11
CA ARG A 207 3.62 24.64 0.76
C ARG A 207 3.35 26.09 0.41
N LYS A 208 4.31 26.73 -0.27
CA LYS A 208 4.14 28.10 -0.79
C LYS A 208 3.02 28.19 -1.83
N LYS A 209 2.87 27.14 -2.66
CA LYS A 209 1.78 27.06 -3.64
C LYS A 209 0.55 26.40 -3.02
N ALA A 210 -0.57 27.11 -3.02
CA ALA A 210 -1.84 26.63 -2.46
C ALA A 210 -2.33 25.32 -3.12
N THR A 211 -2.08 25.14 -4.41
CA THR A 211 -2.44 23.92 -5.15
C THR A 211 -1.64 22.71 -4.68
N GLU A 212 -0.34 22.87 -4.47
CA GLU A 212 0.53 21.81 -3.94
C GLU A 212 0.17 21.46 -2.49
N GLU A 213 -0.18 22.47 -1.68
CA GLU A 213 -0.65 22.26 -0.31
C GLU A 213 -1.97 21.47 -0.28
N ALA A 214 -2.92 21.81 -1.14
CA ALA A 214 -4.19 21.10 -1.25
C ALA A 214 -3.97 19.61 -1.61
N ILE A 215 -3.10 19.34 -2.58
CA ILE A 215 -2.72 17.97 -2.96
C ILE A 215 -2.09 17.25 -1.78
N ARG A 216 -1.12 17.88 -1.09
CA ARG A 216 -0.45 17.28 0.07
C ARG A 216 -1.42 16.90 1.18
N VAL A 217 -2.28 17.84 1.59
CA VAL A 217 -3.23 17.64 2.69
C VAL A 217 -4.24 16.56 2.35
N GLU A 218 -4.79 16.59 1.15
CA GLU A 218 -5.75 15.57 0.67
C GLU A 218 -5.12 14.17 0.64
N LEU A 219 -3.94 14.02 0.04
CA LEU A 219 -3.25 12.73 -0.08
C LEU A 219 -2.75 12.20 1.27
N LYS A 220 -2.25 13.08 2.15
CA LYS A 220 -1.88 12.72 3.53
C LYS A 220 -3.10 12.22 4.30
N ARG A 221 -4.24 12.90 4.18
CA ARG A 221 -5.51 12.47 4.79
C ARG A 221 -5.98 11.13 4.24
N TYR A 222 -5.97 10.96 2.92
CA TYR A 222 -6.34 9.72 2.23
C TYR A 222 -5.58 8.52 2.79
N ILE A 223 -4.25 8.61 2.84
CA ILE A 223 -3.42 7.46 3.24
C ILE A 223 -3.50 7.19 4.76
N THR A 224 -3.68 8.23 5.57
CA THR A 224 -3.83 8.09 7.03
C THR A 224 -5.16 7.44 7.37
N ILE A 225 -6.26 7.84 6.70
CA ILE A 225 -7.57 7.19 6.86
C ILE A 225 -7.47 5.73 6.41
N THR A 226 -6.86 5.47 5.25
CA THR A 226 -6.66 4.10 4.73
C THR A 226 -5.94 3.21 5.74
N ALA A 227 -4.85 3.70 6.35
CA ALA A 227 -4.13 2.95 7.38
C ALA A 227 -5.00 2.69 8.62
N GLY A 228 -5.78 3.67 9.07
CA GLY A 228 -6.71 3.51 10.19
C GLY A 228 -7.78 2.46 9.92
N VAL A 229 -8.36 2.47 8.71
CA VAL A 229 -9.35 1.48 8.28
C VAL A 229 -8.73 0.08 8.19
N LEU A 230 -7.54 -0.05 7.61
CA LEU A 230 -6.82 -1.33 7.53
C LEU A 230 -6.57 -1.92 8.93
N VAL A 231 -6.01 -1.13 9.85
CA VAL A 231 -5.78 -1.58 11.23
C VAL A 231 -7.10 -1.97 11.92
N TYR A 232 -8.17 -1.20 11.71
CA TYR A 232 -9.50 -1.55 12.21
C TYR A 232 -10.03 -2.87 11.63
N ASP A 233 -9.89 -3.09 10.32
CA ASP A 233 -10.33 -4.30 9.65
C ASP A 233 -9.54 -5.53 10.12
N ILE A 234 -8.23 -5.40 10.39
CA ILE A 234 -7.44 -6.45 11.03
C ILE A 234 -8.03 -6.82 12.39
N PHE A 235 -8.39 -5.84 13.22
CA PHE A 235 -9.05 -6.16 14.48
C PHE A 235 -10.37 -6.88 14.26
N ARG A 236 -11.23 -6.33 13.40
CA ARG A 236 -12.59 -6.83 13.18
C ARG A 236 -12.62 -8.23 12.58
N PHE A 237 -11.75 -8.53 11.62
CA PHE A 237 -11.80 -9.76 10.84
C PHE A 237 -10.73 -10.78 11.20
N CYS A 238 -9.65 -10.38 11.86
CA CYS A 238 -8.55 -11.30 12.20
C CYS A 238 -8.34 -11.48 13.71
N LEU A 239 -8.67 -10.49 14.54
CA LEU A 239 -8.41 -10.56 16.00
C LEU A 239 -9.68 -10.76 16.82
N GLN A 240 -10.84 -10.33 16.32
CA GLN A 240 -12.12 -10.53 17.01
C GLN A 240 -12.60 -11.99 16.90
N ILE A 241 -12.00 -12.85 17.72
CA ILE A 241 -12.33 -14.28 17.77
C ILE A 241 -13.66 -14.48 18.51
N PRO A 242 -14.68 -15.12 17.90
CA PRO A 242 -15.92 -15.43 18.59
C PRO A 242 -15.68 -16.32 19.82
N SER A 243 -16.34 -16.02 20.95
CA SER A 243 -16.04 -16.71 22.22
C SER A 243 -16.25 -18.22 22.17
N LYS A 244 -17.09 -18.71 21.22
CA LYS A 244 -17.41 -20.12 20.99
C LYS A 244 -16.33 -20.91 20.23
N ILE A 245 -15.36 -20.23 19.62
CA ILE A 245 -14.31 -20.84 18.81
C ILE A 245 -13.01 -20.81 19.63
N PRO A 246 -12.32 -21.95 19.85
CA PRO A 246 -10.97 -21.94 20.43
C PRO A 246 -10.02 -21.09 19.59
N ALA A 247 -9.12 -20.36 20.25
CA ALA A 247 -8.25 -19.39 19.57
C ALA A 247 -7.35 -20.07 18.52
N GLU A 248 -6.87 -21.28 18.81
CA GLU A 248 -6.06 -22.10 17.90
C GLU A 248 -6.80 -22.58 16.64
N ASN A 249 -8.13 -22.60 16.66
CA ASN A 249 -8.96 -23.07 15.54
C ASN A 249 -9.54 -21.91 14.71
N TYR A 250 -9.19 -20.66 15.03
CA TYR A 250 -9.70 -19.51 14.33
C TYR A 250 -8.97 -19.29 12.99
N ASP A 251 -9.73 -19.28 11.90
CA ASP A 251 -9.20 -19.07 10.55
C ASP A 251 -8.90 -17.58 10.29
N ILE A 252 -7.69 -17.18 10.65
CA ILE A 252 -7.16 -15.83 10.42
C ILE A 252 -7.04 -15.52 8.92
N ARG A 253 -6.82 -16.55 8.08
CA ARG A 253 -6.66 -16.40 6.64
C ARG A 253 -7.97 -15.96 5.99
N ALA A 254 -9.09 -16.57 6.37
CA ALA A 254 -10.42 -16.09 5.95
C ALA A 254 -10.69 -14.65 6.41
N GLY A 255 -10.13 -14.25 7.56
CA GLY A 255 -10.10 -12.86 8.00
C GLY A 255 -9.34 -11.94 7.06
N ARG A 256 -8.12 -12.33 6.67
CA ARG A 256 -7.27 -11.58 5.73
C ARG A 256 -7.89 -11.44 4.35
N ASP A 257 -8.61 -12.46 3.87
CA ASP A 257 -9.36 -12.37 2.61
C ASP A 257 -10.46 -11.30 2.67
N LYS A 258 -11.15 -11.16 3.81
CA LYS A 258 -12.12 -10.08 4.03
C LYS A 258 -11.45 -8.70 4.08
N VAL A 259 -10.30 -8.59 4.73
CA VAL A 259 -9.52 -7.35 4.78
C VAL A 259 -9.07 -6.95 3.37
N ALA A 260 -8.58 -7.90 2.57
CA ALA A 260 -8.19 -7.66 1.19
C ALA A 260 -9.37 -7.23 0.30
N ALA A 261 -10.54 -7.87 0.47
CA ALA A 261 -11.76 -7.48 -0.23
C ALA A 261 -12.20 -6.05 0.14
N ASN A 262 -12.19 -5.71 1.43
CA ASN A 262 -12.48 -4.36 1.88
C ASN A 262 -11.47 -3.35 1.33
N TYR A 263 -10.17 -3.64 1.41
CA TYR A 263 -9.10 -2.76 0.92
C TYR A 263 -9.32 -2.32 -0.53
N ARG A 264 -9.66 -3.26 -1.43
CA ARG A 264 -9.98 -2.97 -2.83
C ARG A 264 -11.17 -2.02 -3.00
N MET A 265 -12.16 -2.11 -2.12
CA MET A 265 -13.37 -1.29 -2.19
C MET A 265 -13.23 0.06 -1.48
N MET A 266 -12.26 0.22 -0.55
CA MET A 266 -12.07 1.43 0.26
C MET A 266 -12.07 2.73 -0.56
N PRO A 267 -11.38 2.84 -1.70
CA PRO A 267 -11.35 4.10 -2.47
C PRO A 267 -12.70 4.48 -3.08
N THR A 268 -13.70 3.58 -3.06
CA THR A 268 -15.03 3.84 -3.59
C THR A 268 -16.05 4.26 -2.53
N TRP A 269 -15.68 4.28 -1.24
CA TRP A 269 -16.61 4.50 -0.13
C TRP A 269 -16.20 5.65 0.80
N GLY A 270 -17.22 6.28 1.41
CA GLY A 270 -17.05 7.26 2.48
C GLY A 270 -16.13 8.44 2.11
N PRO A 271 -15.29 8.96 3.01
CA PRO A 271 -14.44 10.12 2.70
C PRO A 271 -13.34 9.81 1.67
N LEU A 272 -13.05 8.54 1.39
CA LEU A 272 -12.05 8.15 0.39
C LEU A 272 -12.61 8.20 -1.04
N SER A 273 -13.94 8.15 -1.21
CA SER A 273 -14.55 8.29 -2.53
C SER A 273 -14.39 9.68 -3.13
N GLU A 274 -14.34 10.70 -2.28
CA GLU A 274 -14.22 12.12 -2.62
C GLU A 274 -12.81 12.53 -3.07
N VAL A 275 -11.81 11.69 -2.79
CA VAL A 275 -10.41 11.99 -3.14
C VAL A 275 -10.24 11.92 -4.65
N ASN A 276 -9.58 12.94 -5.21
CA ASN A 276 -9.24 12.95 -6.62
C ASN A 276 -8.21 11.85 -6.94
N LYS A 277 -8.62 10.87 -7.75
CA LYS A 277 -7.84 9.69 -8.14
C LYS A 277 -7.04 9.88 -9.44
N GLY A 278 -6.97 11.09 -9.97
CA GLY A 278 -6.18 11.40 -11.16
C GLY A 278 -4.71 11.13 -10.94
N ILE A 279 -4.18 10.06 -11.52
CA ILE A 279 -2.81 9.60 -11.29
C ILE A 279 -1.75 10.64 -11.64
N GLY A 280 -1.99 11.49 -12.66
CA GLY A 280 -1.05 12.51 -13.11
C GLY A 280 -0.70 13.56 -12.06
N ARG A 281 -1.58 13.80 -11.08
CA ARG A 281 -1.35 14.78 -10.00
C ARG A 281 -0.56 14.20 -8.83
N LEU A 282 -0.31 12.89 -8.81
CA LEU A 282 0.41 12.28 -7.70
C LEU A 282 1.85 12.81 -7.69
N PRO A 283 2.40 13.14 -6.52
CA PRO A 283 3.78 13.58 -6.41
C PRO A 283 4.71 12.39 -6.64
N ALA A 284 5.42 12.37 -7.76
CA ALA A 284 6.36 11.31 -8.09
C ALA A 284 7.56 11.32 -7.13
N SER A 285 8.02 10.13 -6.75
CA SER A 285 9.20 9.95 -5.90
C SER A 285 10.47 10.47 -6.59
N ALA A 286 11.44 11.01 -5.86
CA ALA A 286 12.76 11.33 -6.43
C ALA A 286 13.50 10.08 -6.96
N ARG A 287 13.05 8.88 -6.53
CA ARG A 287 13.59 7.60 -6.98
C ARG A 287 12.88 7.06 -8.22
N PHE A 288 11.94 7.80 -8.80
CA PHE A 288 11.06 7.34 -9.88
C PHE A 288 11.82 6.92 -11.15
N ASP A 289 12.98 7.52 -11.42
CA ASP A 289 13.86 7.16 -12.54
C ASP A 289 15.09 6.34 -12.15
N MET A 290 15.33 6.15 -10.85
CA MET A 290 16.52 5.42 -10.42
C MET A 290 16.36 3.95 -10.81
N LYS A 291 17.16 3.49 -11.78
CA LYS A 291 17.30 2.06 -12.06
C LYS A 291 17.81 1.40 -10.77
N GLU A 292 17.11 0.36 -10.29
CA GLU A 292 17.67 -0.46 -9.24
C GLU A 292 19.01 -1.03 -9.75
N ARG A 293 20.12 -0.69 -9.09
CA ARG A 293 21.38 -1.36 -9.35
C ARG A 293 21.19 -2.82 -8.95
N VAL A 294 21.03 -3.69 -9.93
CA VAL A 294 21.13 -5.14 -9.72
C VAL A 294 22.60 -5.42 -9.41
N THR A 295 22.98 -5.29 -8.14
CA THR A 295 24.19 -5.93 -7.64
C THR A 295 23.95 -7.43 -7.75
N LYS A 296 24.47 -8.05 -8.81
CA LYS A 296 24.68 -9.50 -8.86
C LYS A 296 25.62 -9.84 -7.72
N SER A 297 25.08 -10.16 -6.55
CA SER A 297 25.86 -10.84 -5.52
C SER A 297 26.32 -12.17 -6.12
N LYS A 298 27.64 -12.35 -6.17
CA LYS A 298 28.26 -13.64 -6.49
C LYS A 298 27.57 -14.69 -5.59
N LYS A 299 27.02 -15.72 -6.22
CA LYS A 299 26.55 -16.92 -5.54
C LYS A 299 27.67 -17.46 -4.65
N THR A 300 27.56 -17.22 -3.36
CA THR A 300 28.05 -18.12 -2.33
C THR A 300 26.81 -18.62 -1.60
N SER A 301 26.63 -19.93 -1.67
CA SER A 301 25.61 -20.71 -0.99
C SER A 301 25.60 -20.41 0.51
N SER A 302 24.67 -19.58 0.95
CA SER A 302 24.20 -19.55 2.33
C SER A 302 22.82 -18.89 2.34
N ASN A 303 21.82 -19.67 2.73
CA ASN A 303 20.43 -19.29 3.00
C ASN A 303 20.21 -17.80 3.26
N VAL A 304 19.79 -17.05 2.24
CA VAL A 304 19.28 -15.68 2.39
C VAL A 304 17.77 -15.78 2.53
N LYS A 305 17.29 -15.57 3.76
CA LYS A 305 15.88 -15.35 4.08
C LYS A 305 15.35 -14.17 3.26
N THR A 306 14.57 -14.47 2.24
CA THR A 306 13.71 -13.50 1.54
C THR A 306 12.56 -13.12 2.46
N SER A 307 12.48 -11.83 2.82
CA SER A 307 11.47 -11.19 3.67
C SER A 307 11.37 -11.71 5.11
N ASN A 308 11.56 -10.81 6.09
CA ASN A 308 11.14 -11.05 7.49
C ASN A 308 9.61 -10.94 7.66
N LEU A 309 8.84 -11.18 6.59
CA LEU A 309 7.39 -11.31 6.64
C LEU A 309 7.11 -12.82 6.77
N PRO A 310 6.21 -13.23 7.67
CA PRO A 310 5.99 -14.65 7.95
C PRO A 310 5.63 -15.43 6.68
N ASP A 311 6.21 -16.63 6.56
CA ASP A 311 5.83 -17.60 5.53
C ASP A 311 4.36 -18.01 5.71
N ALA A 312 3.67 -18.22 4.59
CA ALA A 312 2.22 -18.39 4.47
C ALA A 312 1.66 -19.72 5.06
N GLU A 313 2.35 -20.34 6.00
CA GLU A 313 1.89 -21.55 6.68
C GLU A 313 1.15 -21.19 7.99
N GLY A 314 -0.10 -20.75 7.83
CA GLY A 314 -1.13 -20.82 8.87
C GLY A 314 -1.53 -19.53 9.59
N TRP A 315 -0.99 -18.35 9.21
CA TRP A 315 -1.33 -17.03 9.77
C TRP A 315 -1.43 -15.99 8.67
#